data_AF-A0A819DKJ2-F1
#
_entry.id   AF-A0A819DKJ2-F1
#
_cell.length_a   1.000
_cell.length_b   1.000
_cell.length_c   1.000
_cell.angle_alpha   90.00
_cell.angle_beta   90.00
_cell.angle_gamma   90.00
#
_symmetry.space_group_name_H-M   'P 1'
#
loop_
_entity.id
_entity.type
_entity.pdbx_description
1 polymer ?
#
loop_
_entity_poly.entity_id
_entity_poly.type
_entity_poly.pdbx_seq_one_letter_code
_entity_poly.pdbx_strand_id
1 'polypeptide(L)'
;MTWALHDLVTNPDVYEQCQNEINTIFNEHKEFETTMLSHLKYTEAVLKETLRYHPPVTLVARTATADNTIVASDGKQIHIKKGIDVILDINIISR
;
A
#
# COMPACT_ATOMS: atom_id res chain seq x y z
N MET A 1 8.44 7.78 0.57
CA MET A 1 9.32 7.73 -0.61
C MET A 1 10.65 7.04 -0.36
N THR A 2 11.31 7.23 0.79
CA THR A 2 12.61 6.60 1.09
C THR A 2 12.64 5.08 0.85
N TRP A 3 11.63 4.36 1.32
CA TRP A 3 11.53 2.91 1.15
C TRP A 3 11.41 2.48 -0.31
N ALA A 4 10.62 3.17 -1.13
CA ALA A 4 10.50 2.86 -2.55
C ALA A 4 11.85 2.96 -3.29
N LEU A 5 12.63 4.00 -2.98
CA LEU A 5 13.97 4.17 -3.57
C LEU A 5 14.95 3.11 -3.05
N HIS A 6 14.89 2.80 -1.76
CA HIS A 6 15.69 1.73 -1.16
C HIS A 6 15.39 0.37 -1.83
N ASP A 7 14.12 0.03 -2.00
CA ASP A 7 13.71 -1.27 -2.56
C ASP A 7 14.10 -1.41 -4.03
N LEU A 8 14.03 -0.32 -4.81
CA LEU A 8 14.51 -0.30 -6.19
C LEU A 8 16.03 -0.43 -6.27
N VAL A 9 16.79 0.27 -5.43
CA VAL A 9 18.27 0.21 -5.44
C VAL A 9 18.78 -1.15 -4.96
N THR A 10 18.07 -1.79 -4.02
CA THR A 10 18.45 -3.10 -3.49
C THR A 10 18.00 -4.27 -4.36
N ASN A 11 17.10 -4.04 -5.32
CA ASN A 11 16.61 -5.05 -6.28
C ASN A 11 16.80 -4.58 -7.73
N PRO A 12 18.02 -4.68 -8.29
CA PRO A 12 18.34 -4.18 -9.63
C PRO A 12 17.45 -4.75 -10.75
N ASP A 13 17.08 -6.03 -10.67
CA ASP A 13 16.22 -6.68 -11.67
C ASP A 13 14.82 -6.04 -11.71
N VAL A 14 14.27 -5.68 -10.55
CA VAL A 14 12.97 -4.99 -10.42
C VAL A 14 13.09 -3.58 -10.98
N TYR A 15 14.18 -2.88 -10.67
CA TYR A 15 14.44 -1.55 -11.21
C TYR A 15 14.57 -1.55 -12.73
N GLU A 16 15.30 -2.52 -13.30
CA GLU A 16 15.43 -2.68 -14.76
C GLU A 16 14.07 -2.95 -15.40
N GLN A 17 13.24 -3.80 -14.80
CA GLN A 17 11.91 -4.08 -15.31
C GLN A 17 10.98 -2.85 -15.26
N CYS A 18 11.02 -2.04 -14.19
CA CYS A 18 10.31 -0.76 -14.13
C CYS A 18 10.80 0.20 -15.22
N GLN A 19 12.12 0.32 -15.43
CA GLN A 19 12.67 1.17 -16.48
C GLN A 19 12.26 0.70 -17.88
N ASN A 20 12.28 -0.60 -18.14
CA ASN A 20 11.84 -1.15 -19.42
C ASN A 20 10.36 -0.84 -19.67
N GLU A 21 9.50 -1.01 -18.67
CA GLU A 21 8.07 -0.65 -18.77
C GLU A 21 7.90 0.85 -19.11
N ILE A 22 8.58 1.74 -18.38
CA ILE A 22 8.54 3.18 -18.61
C ILE A 22 9.04 3.49 -20.03
N ASN A 23 10.18 2.95 -20.43
CA ASN A 23 10.75 3.21 -21.76
C ASN A 23 9.81 2.73 -22.88
N THR A 24 9.17 1.58 -22.74
CA THR A 24 8.18 1.10 -23.72
C THR A 24 6.98 2.04 -23.83
N ILE A 25 6.45 2.53 -22.70
CA ILE A 25 5.24 3.38 -22.71
C ILE A 25 5.55 4.81 -23.15
N PHE A 26 6.69 5.38 -22.75
CA PHE A 26 6.98 6.80 -22.97
C PHE A 26 7.82 7.08 -24.22
N ASN A 27 8.60 6.14 -24.74
CA ASN A 27 9.38 6.37 -25.97
C ASN A 27 8.50 6.44 -27.23
N GLU A 28 7.29 5.90 -27.20
CA GLU A 28 6.36 5.96 -28.33
C GLU A 28 5.60 7.31 -28.41
N HIS A 29 5.67 8.14 -27.37
CA HIS A 29 4.87 9.35 -27.24
C HIS A 29 5.75 10.61 -27.17
N LYS A 30 5.39 11.63 -27.97
CA LYS A 30 6.10 12.93 -27.97
C LYS A 30 5.70 13.83 -26.80
N GLU A 31 4.52 13.62 -26.22
CA GLU A 31 3.96 14.44 -25.15
C GLU A 31 3.43 13.54 -24.03
N PHE A 32 3.54 14.04 -22.80
CA PHE A 32 3.07 13.33 -21.61
C PHE A 32 1.57 13.53 -21.42
N GLU A 33 0.82 12.44 -21.34
CA GLU A 33 -0.57 12.43 -20.92
C GLU A 33 -0.73 11.65 -19.60
N THR A 34 -1.60 12.12 -18.71
CA THR A 34 -1.87 11.45 -17.42
C THR A 34 -2.48 10.06 -17.59
N THR A 35 -3.18 9.81 -18.68
CA THR A 35 -3.70 8.49 -19.08
C THR A 35 -2.58 7.46 -19.20
N MET A 36 -1.36 7.86 -19.56
CA MET A 36 -0.20 6.98 -19.70
C MET A 36 0.20 6.33 -18.38
N LEU A 37 -0.02 7.00 -17.26
CA LEU A 37 0.28 6.45 -15.93
C LEU A 37 -0.53 5.17 -15.64
N SER A 38 -1.73 5.05 -16.22
CA SER A 38 -2.56 3.85 -16.06
C SER A 38 -1.98 2.60 -16.75
N HIS A 39 -1.00 2.77 -17.64
CA HIS A 39 -0.31 1.67 -18.30
C HIS A 39 0.91 1.14 -17.52
N LEU A 40 1.38 1.87 -16.50
CA LEU A 40 2.52 1.51 -15.65
C LEU A 40 2.14 0.45 -14.59
N LYS A 41 1.65 -0.70 -15.04
CA LYS A 41 1.08 -1.73 -14.16
C LYS A 41 2.12 -2.35 -13.24
N TYR A 42 3.32 -2.61 -13.75
CA TYR A 42 4.40 -3.19 -12.97
C TYR A 42 4.95 -2.18 -11.97
N THR A 43 5.19 -0.94 -12.40
CA THR A 43 5.63 0.14 -11.51
C THR A 43 4.60 0.41 -10.41
N GLU A 44 3.30 0.39 -10.73
CA GLU A 44 2.22 0.51 -9.74
C GLU A 44 2.23 -0.68 -8.76
N ALA A 45 2.45 -1.91 -9.25
CA ALA A 45 2.57 -3.09 -8.40
C ALA A 45 3.75 -2.98 -7.43
N VAL A 46 4.92 -2.53 -7.90
CA VAL A 46 6.10 -2.30 -7.05
C VAL A 46 5.81 -1.25 -5.97
N LEU A 47 5.14 -0.15 -6.33
CA LEU A 47 4.75 0.87 -5.36
C LEU A 47 3.78 0.32 -4.31
N LYS A 48 2.77 -0.44 -4.73
CA LYS A 48 1.82 -1.09 -3.81
C LYS A 48 2.51 -2.06 -2.87
N GLU A 49 3.46 -2.84 -3.38
CA GLU A 49 4.20 -3.80 -2.58
C GLU A 49 5.14 -3.11 -1.58
N THR A 50 5.78 -2.02 -2.00
CA THR A 50 6.54 -1.14 -1.10
C THR A 50 5.66 -0.64 0.04
N LEU A 51 4.44 -0.17 -0.26
CA LEU A 51 3.51 0.34 0.77
C LEU A 51 2.95 -0.78 1.66
N ARG A 52 2.81 -1.99 1.13
CA ARG A 52 2.42 -3.17 1.91
C ARG A 52 3.50 -3.50 2.95
N TYR A 53 4.77 -3.50 2.54
CA TYR A 53 5.89 -3.86 3.42
C TYR A 53 6.31 -2.69 4.33
N HIS A 54 6.21 -1.46 3.84
CA HIS A 54 6.57 -0.21 4.50
C HIS A 54 5.41 0.79 4.51
N PRO A 55 4.34 0.52 5.29
CA PRO A 55 3.20 1.42 5.35
C PRO A 55 3.61 2.78 5.95
N PRO A 56 3.25 3.92 5.33
CA PRO A 56 3.57 5.25 5.84
C PRO A 56 2.93 5.56 7.20
N VAL A 57 1.80 4.91 7.48
CA VAL A 57 1.08 4.99 8.76
C VAL A 57 1.09 3.59 9.36
N THR A 58 1.61 3.46 10.58
CA THR A 58 1.72 2.16 11.26
C THR A 58 0.54 1.87 12.17
N LEU A 59 -0.07 2.89 12.76
CA LEU A 59 -1.19 2.74 13.70
C LEU A 59 -2.37 3.61 13.29
N VAL A 60 -3.57 3.03 13.33
CA VAL A 60 -4.84 3.75 13.18
C VAL A 60 -5.68 3.52 14.42
N ALA A 61 -6.13 4.62 15.04
CA ALA A 61 -7.00 4.57 16.21
C ALA A 61 -8.41 5.10 15.88
N ARG A 62 -9.41 4.52 16.52
CA ARG A 62 -10.81 4.95 16.48
C ARG A 62 -11.46 4.78 17.85
N THR A 63 -12.25 5.75 18.28
CA THR A 63 -13.06 5.65 19.50
C THR A 63 -14.46 5.15 19.16
N ALA A 64 -14.95 4.13 19.89
CA ALA A 64 -16.30 3.61 19.73
C ALA A 64 -17.35 4.65 20.18
N THR A 65 -18.22 5.08 19.26
CA THR A 65 -19.28 6.06 19.54
C THR A 65 -20.55 5.44 20.13
N ALA A 66 -20.71 4.13 19.97
CA ALA A 66 -21.79 3.31 20.49
C ALA A 66 -21.29 1.89 20.76
N ASP A 67 -22.08 1.11 21.52
CA ASP A 67 -21.80 -0.31 21.76
C ASP A 67 -21.94 -1.07 20.44
N ASN A 68 -20.90 -1.86 20.09
CA ASN A 68 -20.87 -2.61 18.84
C ASN A 68 -20.12 -3.93 19.03
N THR A 69 -20.35 -4.88 18.14
CA THR A 69 -19.67 -6.17 18.13
C THR A 69 -18.90 -6.32 16.83
N ILE A 70 -17.58 -6.44 16.92
CA ILE A 70 -16.75 -6.77 15.76
C ILE A 70 -16.56 -8.28 15.68
N VAL A 71 -16.60 -8.82 14.47
CA VAL A 71 -16.29 -10.22 14.21
C VAL A 71 -14.87 -10.27 13.68
N ALA A 72 -13.97 -10.91 14.41
CA ALA A 72 -12.61 -11.16 13.95
C ALA A 72 -12.59 -12.27 12.88
N SER A 73 -11.48 -12.37 12.14
CA SER A 73 -11.31 -13.32 11.03
C SER A 73 -11.45 -14.79 11.45
N ASP A 74 -11.23 -15.09 12.72
CA ASP A 74 -11.39 -16.41 13.35
C ASP A 74 -12.85 -16.71 13.77
N GLY A 75 -13.79 -15.81 13.47
CA GLY A 75 -15.19 -15.91 13.87
C GLY A 75 -15.47 -15.48 15.31
N LYS A 76 -14.44 -15.04 16.06
CA LYS A 76 -14.61 -14.58 17.43
C LYS A 76 -15.32 -13.23 17.46
N GLN A 77 -16.37 -13.14 18.26
CA GLN A 77 -17.09 -11.90 18.50
C GLN A 77 -16.44 -11.13 19.64
N ILE A 78 -16.02 -9.89 19.37
CA ILE A 78 -15.46 -8.99 20.37
C ILE A 78 -16.45 -7.85 20.56
N HIS A 79 -17.01 -7.77 21.76
CA HIS A 79 -17.94 -6.71 22.12
C HIS A 79 -17.18 -5.48 22.63
N ILE A 80 -17.45 -4.32 22.02
CA ILE A 80 -16.79 -3.04 22.27
C ILE A 80 -17.85 -2.07 22.77
N LYS A 81 -17.65 -1.54 23.97
CA LYS A 81 -18.52 -0.52 24.56
C LYS A 81 -18.18 0.87 24.03
N LYS A 82 -19.17 1.76 24.07
CA LYS A 82 -18.98 3.19 23.83
C LYS A 82 -17.84 3.75 24.68
N GLY A 83 -16.96 4.53 24.05
CA GLY A 83 -15.81 5.19 24.68
C GLY A 83 -14.51 4.38 24.68
N ILE A 84 -14.52 3.13 24.20
CA ILE A 84 -13.29 2.34 24.04
C ILE A 84 -12.55 2.76 22.77
N ASP A 85 -11.24 2.95 22.89
CA ASP A 85 -10.34 3.16 21.76
C ASP A 85 -9.90 1.82 21.17
N VAL A 86 -10.10 1.67 19.87
CA VAL A 86 -9.67 0.53 19.06
C VAL A 86 -8.45 0.97 18.27
N ILE A 87 -7.34 0.25 18.45
CA ILE A 87 -6.08 0.51 17.75
C ILE A 87 -5.82 -0.64 16.79
N LEU A 88 -5.55 -0.30 15.54
CA LEU A 88 -5.16 -1.22 14.48
C LEU A 88 -3.72 -0.96 14.09
N ASP A 89 -2.88 -1.99 14.19
CA ASP A 89 -1.54 -1.98 13.64
C ASP A 89 -1.58 -2.46 12.18
N ILE A 90 -1.25 -1.53 11.28
CA ILE A 90 -1.26 -1.75 9.84
C ILE A 90 -0.18 -2.75 9.43
N ASN A 91 0.93 -2.84 10.17
CA ASN A 91 2.00 -3.80 9.86
C ASN A 91 1.56 -5.25 10.03
N ILE A 92 0.58 -5.52 10.89
CA ILE A 92 0.03 -6.87 11.11
C ILE A 92 -0.96 -7.22 10.00
N ILE A 93 -1.68 -6.23 9.47
CA ILE A 93 -2.69 -6.44 8.43
C ILE A 93 -2.03 -6.57 7.06
N SER A 94 -0.93 -5.86 6.82
CA SER A 94 -0.25 -5.85 5.53
C SER A 94 0.70 -7.04 5.32
N ARG A 95 1.02 -7.81 6.36
CA ARG A 95 1.94 -8.96 6.34
C ARG A 95 1.21 -10.29 6.36
#